data_AF-A0A1R0GX18-F1
#
_entry.id   AF-A0A1R0GX18-F1
#
_cell.length_a   1.000
_cell.length_b   1.000
_cell.length_c   1.000
_cell.angle_alpha   90.00
_cell.angle_beta   90.00
_cell.angle_gamma   90.00
#
_symmetry.space_group_name_H-M   'P 1'
#
loop_
_entity.id
_entity.type
_entity.pdbx_description
1 polymer ?
#
loop_
_entity_poly.entity_id
_entity_poly.type
_entity_poly.pdbx_seq_one_letter_code
_entity_poly.pdbx_strand_id
1 'polypeptide(L)'
;MFKAEVFLKNSKGASIWQYEVEQDEENSLWKVTDWLKKIEKRFGKGKDKSIKRDIFELIKLEKIESETMGDFNRRIKKFIRCMDETMYTDILLKKAYLDIISGVDNNIRWNLAQISKEKTLDGLMKTASNLDKIKSSSNR
;
A
#
# COMPACT_ATOMS: atom_id res chain seq x y z
N MET A 1 15.22 15.60 -3.74
CA MET A 1 16.05 15.66 -2.51
C MET A 1 15.34 15.15 -1.25
N PHE A 2 14.07 15.46 -1.01
CA PHE A 2 13.32 15.04 0.20
C PHE A 2 13.38 13.55 0.59
N LYS A 3 13.43 12.61 -0.38
CA LYS A 3 13.49 11.17 -0.06
C LYS A 3 14.83 10.73 0.55
N ALA A 4 15.93 11.36 0.15
CA ALA A 4 17.27 11.02 0.65
C ALA A 4 17.49 11.58 2.06
N GLU A 5 17.03 12.80 2.33
CA GLU A 5 17.10 13.42 3.65
C GLU A 5 16.24 12.69 4.68
N VAL A 6 15.04 12.25 4.32
CA VAL A 6 14.20 11.41 5.19
C VAL A 6 14.84 10.05 5.47
N PHE A 7 15.55 9.47 4.50
CA PHE A 7 16.26 8.21 4.69
C PHE A 7 17.47 8.38 5.63
N LEU A 8 18.27 9.43 5.41
CA LEU A 8 19.43 9.75 6.24
C LEU A 8 19.05 10.16 7.67
N LYS A 9 17.95 10.89 7.84
CA LYS A 9 17.41 11.27 9.16
C LYS A 9 16.93 10.06 9.96
N ASN A 10 16.28 9.09 9.30
CA ASN A 10 15.89 7.83 9.93
C ASN A 10 17.10 6.94 10.25
N SER A 11 18.12 6.92 9.38
CA SER A 11 19.36 6.17 9.62
C SER A 11 20.13 6.69 10.85
N LYS A 12 20.36 8.00 10.94
CA LYS A 12 21.00 8.61 12.13
C LYS A 12 20.18 8.41 13.40
N GLY A 13 18.84 8.55 13.32
CA GLY A 13 17.95 8.32 14.48
C GLY A 13 17.90 6.86 14.93
N ALA A 14 18.05 5.90 14.01
CA ALA A 14 18.10 4.48 14.32
C ALA A 14 19.43 4.09 15.01
N SER A 15 20.56 4.61 14.52
CA SER A 15 21.88 4.35 15.13
C SER A 15 22.01 4.95 16.53
N ILE A 16 21.49 6.18 16.74
CA ILE A 16 21.49 6.82 18.07
C ILE A 16 20.59 6.02 19.02
N TRP A 17 19.40 5.62 18.58
CA TRP A 17 18.52 4.83 19.43
C TRP A 17 19.09 3.47 19.79
N GLN A 18 19.70 2.75 18.83
CA GLN A 18 20.33 1.48 19.11
C GLN A 18 21.41 1.65 20.18
N TYR A 19 22.27 2.65 20.03
CA TYR A 19 23.29 2.99 21.02
C TYR A 19 22.68 3.28 22.39
N GLU A 20 21.62 4.09 22.49
CA GLU A 20 20.94 4.39 23.77
C GLU A 20 20.34 3.14 24.43
N VAL A 21 19.76 2.21 23.65
CA VAL A 21 19.14 0.98 24.18
C VAL A 21 20.19 -0.04 24.61
N GLU A 22 21.34 -0.10 23.94
CA GLU A 22 22.45 -0.97 24.31
C GLU A 22 23.17 -0.52 25.59
N GLN A 23 23.04 0.74 26.00
CA GLN A 23 23.61 1.26 27.26
C GLN A 23 22.77 0.89 28.51
N ASP A 24 21.58 0.34 28.33
CA ASP A 24 20.69 -0.07 29.41
C ASP A 24 20.93 -1.56 29.72
N GLU A 25 21.43 -1.84 30.92
CA GLU A 25 21.89 -3.18 31.36
C GLU A 25 20.79 -4.25 31.26
N GLU A 26 19.51 -3.86 31.41
CA GLU A 26 18.36 -4.77 31.26
C GLU A 26 18.18 -5.29 29.82
N ASN A 27 18.72 -4.58 28.83
CA ASN A 27 18.56 -4.92 27.41
C ASN A 27 19.70 -5.79 26.86
N SER A 28 20.74 -6.02 27.67
CA SER A 28 21.85 -6.92 27.35
C SER A 28 21.41 -8.39 27.12
N LEU A 29 20.22 -8.75 27.63
CA LEU A 29 19.63 -10.08 27.52
C LEU A 29 18.64 -10.22 26.34
N TRP A 30 18.43 -9.17 25.55
CA TRP A 30 17.47 -9.21 24.45
C TRP A 30 17.91 -10.19 23.37
N LYS A 31 16.97 -11.03 22.92
CA LYS A 31 17.18 -11.86 21.74
C LYS A 31 16.96 -11.02 20.48
N VAL A 32 17.49 -11.49 19.36
CA VAL A 32 17.29 -10.86 18.03
C VAL A 32 15.81 -10.61 17.73
N THR A 33 14.91 -11.49 18.19
CA THR A 33 13.45 -11.30 18.02
C THR A 33 12.90 -10.12 18.81
N ASP A 34 13.46 -9.79 19.97
CA ASP A 34 13.03 -8.67 20.80
C ASP A 34 13.51 -7.35 20.18
N TRP A 35 14.75 -7.35 19.68
CA TRP A 35 15.29 -6.26 18.87
C TRP A 35 14.43 -5.95 17.64
N LEU A 36 14.06 -6.98 16.87
CA LEU A 36 13.21 -6.82 15.68
C LEU A 36 11.83 -6.23 16.01
N LYS A 37 11.19 -6.70 17.10
CA LYS A 37 9.90 -6.14 17.55
C LYS A 37 10.01 -4.68 17.96
N LYS A 38 11.10 -4.29 18.61
CA LYS A 38 11.31 -2.91 19.10
C LYS A 38 11.64 -1.95 17.96
N ILE A 39 12.45 -2.41 17.00
CA ILE A 39 12.73 -1.68 15.76
C ILE A 39 11.44 -1.51 14.95
N GLU A 40 10.63 -2.56 14.79
CA GLU A 40 9.32 -2.47 14.12
C GLU A 40 8.40 -1.48 14.86
N LYS A 41 8.35 -1.51 16.19
CA LYS A 41 7.54 -0.57 16.97
C LYS A 41 7.99 0.89 16.81
N ARG A 42 9.30 1.17 16.78
CA ARG A 42 9.86 2.54 16.76
C ARG A 42 10.00 3.13 15.36
N PHE A 43 10.31 2.30 14.37
CA PHE A 43 10.62 2.73 13.00
C PHE A 43 9.75 2.07 11.93
N GLY A 44 8.86 1.15 12.31
CA GLY A 44 7.90 0.53 11.40
C GLY A 44 6.96 1.57 10.81
N LYS A 45 7.30 2.08 9.63
CA LYS A 45 6.39 2.86 8.79
C LYS A 45 5.25 1.95 8.36
N GLY A 46 4.11 2.04 9.02
CA GLY A 46 2.93 1.28 8.61
C GLY A 46 1.81 1.10 9.62
N LYS A 47 1.92 1.61 10.86
CA LYS A 47 0.81 1.56 11.82
C LYS A 47 0.62 2.89 12.53
N ASP A 48 0.59 3.99 11.79
CA ASP A 48 -0.14 5.14 12.30
C ASP A 48 -1.64 4.82 12.18
N LYS A 49 -2.12 3.96 13.08
CA LYS A 49 -3.54 3.58 13.21
C LYS A 49 -4.41 4.79 13.62
N SER A 50 -3.80 5.97 13.82
CA SER A 50 -4.50 7.20 14.16
C SER A 50 -5.35 7.74 13.01
N ILE A 51 -5.00 7.45 11.75
CA ILE A 51 -5.84 7.74 10.59
C ILE A 51 -6.63 6.47 10.29
N LYS A 52 -7.91 6.45 10.69
CA LYS A 52 -8.84 5.35 10.39
C LYS A 52 -9.06 5.27 8.87
N ARG A 53 -8.19 4.49 8.20
CA ARG A 53 -8.38 4.13 6.80
C ARG A 53 -9.40 3.02 6.70
N ASP A 54 -10.49 3.30 6.01
CA ASP A 54 -11.57 2.35 5.78
C ASP A 54 -11.91 2.21 4.29
N ILE A 55 -12.91 1.37 4.00
CA ILE A 55 -13.34 1.12 2.63
C ILE A 55 -13.97 2.36 1.97
N PHE A 56 -14.60 3.24 2.75
CA PHE A 56 -15.24 4.45 2.25
C PHE A 56 -14.23 5.52 1.88
N GLU A 57 -13.10 5.57 2.57
CA GLU A 57 -11.95 6.37 2.15
C GLU A 57 -11.25 5.77 0.93
N LEU A 58 -11.16 4.43 0.86
CA LEU A 58 -10.52 3.75 -0.27
C LEU A 58 -11.21 4.08 -1.60
N ILE A 59 -12.54 4.04 -1.66
CA ILE A 59 -13.30 4.30 -2.90
C ILE A 59 -13.20 5.75 -3.40
N LYS A 60 -12.75 6.68 -2.55
CA LYS A 60 -12.52 8.09 -2.91
C LYS A 60 -11.16 8.30 -3.58
N LEU A 61 -10.34 7.26 -3.72
CA LEU A 61 -9.06 7.38 -4.42
C LEU A 61 -9.29 7.61 -5.91
N GLU A 62 -8.85 8.76 -6.39
CA GLU A 62 -8.83 9.10 -7.81
C GLU A 62 -7.44 8.87 -8.40
N LYS A 63 -7.40 8.50 -9.69
CA LYS A 63 -6.15 8.36 -10.42
C LYS A 63 -5.64 9.74 -10.84
N ILE A 64 -4.38 10.01 -10.56
CA ILE A 64 -3.68 11.23 -11.00
C ILE A 64 -3.37 11.10 -12.51
N GLU A 65 -3.52 12.18 -13.27
CA GLU A 65 -3.32 12.17 -14.73
C GLU A 65 -1.92 11.66 -15.11
N SER A 66 -0.89 12.12 -14.40
CA SER A 66 0.52 11.77 -14.66
C SER A 66 0.96 10.39 -14.19
N GLU A 67 0.13 9.70 -13.38
CA GLU A 67 0.51 8.38 -12.86
C GLU A 67 0.10 7.26 -13.83
N THR A 68 0.87 6.18 -13.90
CA THR A 68 0.45 5.00 -14.69
C THR A 68 -0.62 4.20 -13.93
N MET A 69 -1.39 3.35 -14.62
CA MET A 69 -2.29 2.41 -13.93
C MET A 69 -1.54 1.51 -12.92
N GLY A 70 -0.28 1.18 -13.19
CA GLY A 70 0.57 0.43 -12.26
C GLY A 70 0.93 1.22 -10.99
N ASP A 71 1.21 2.52 -11.12
CA ASP A 71 1.43 3.43 -9.98
C ASP A 71 0.18 3.53 -9.11
N PHE A 72 -0.96 3.70 -9.76
CA PHE A 72 -2.26 3.81 -9.09
C PHE A 72 -2.58 2.53 -8.30
N ASN A 73 -2.44 1.36 -8.93
CA ASN A 73 -2.63 0.06 -8.28
C ASN A 73 -1.71 -0.15 -7.07
N ARG A 74 -0.46 0.33 -7.16
CA ARG A 74 0.48 0.29 -6.03
C ARG A 74 0.05 1.21 -4.89
N ARG A 75 -0.54 2.38 -5.18
CA ARG A 75 -1.09 3.29 -4.17
C ARG A 75 -2.31 2.69 -3.47
N ILE A 76 -3.22 2.07 -4.22
CA ILE A 76 -4.36 1.30 -3.69
C ILE A 76 -3.88 0.20 -2.74
N LYS A 77 -2.90 -0.62 -3.14
CA LYS A 77 -2.34 -1.67 -2.27
C LYS A 77 -1.74 -1.12 -0.98
N LYS A 78 -1.01 -0.01 -1.05
CA LYS A 78 -0.47 0.66 0.14
C LYS A 78 -1.58 1.16 1.05
N PHE A 79 -2.68 1.65 0.48
CA PHE A 79 -3.84 2.07 1.25
C PHE A 79 -4.45 0.89 2.00
N ILE A 80 -4.72 -0.22 1.31
CA ILE A 80 -5.30 -1.44 1.89
C ILE A 80 -4.43 -2.00 3.02
N ARG A 81 -3.10 -2.01 2.86
CA ARG A 81 -2.16 -2.46 3.91
C ARG A 81 -2.22 -1.66 5.21
N CYS A 82 -2.78 -0.45 5.16
CA CYS A 82 -2.95 0.40 6.34
C CYS A 82 -4.38 0.32 6.91
N MET A 83 -5.28 -0.43 6.29
CA MET A 83 -6.63 -0.69 6.80
C MET A 83 -6.59 -1.81 7.84
N ASP A 84 -7.56 -1.82 8.76
CA ASP A 84 -7.78 -2.96 9.64
C ASP A 84 -8.31 -4.16 8.82
N GLU A 85 -7.62 -5.30 8.90
CA GLU A 85 -7.97 -6.51 8.15
C GLU A 85 -9.36 -7.06 8.50
N THR A 86 -9.90 -6.72 9.68
CA THR A 86 -11.25 -7.09 10.10
C THR A 86 -12.35 -6.26 9.44
N MET A 87 -12.00 -5.12 8.83
CA MET A 87 -12.95 -4.17 8.24
C MET A 87 -13.26 -4.44 6.77
N TYR A 88 -12.68 -5.50 6.18
CA TYR A 88 -12.92 -5.83 4.78
C TYR A 88 -12.87 -7.33 4.50
N THR A 89 -13.43 -7.69 3.35
CA THR A 89 -13.31 -9.02 2.77
C THR A 89 -12.70 -8.90 1.37
N ASP A 90 -12.14 -9.98 0.85
CA ASP A 90 -11.64 -10.01 -0.54
C ASP A 90 -12.70 -9.61 -1.56
N ILE A 91 -13.96 -10.04 -1.33
CA ILE A 91 -15.09 -9.68 -2.19
C ILE A 91 -15.35 -8.18 -2.13
N LEU A 92 -15.31 -7.58 -0.93
CA LEU A 92 -15.50 -6.15 -0.76
C LEU A 92 -14.39 -5.35 -1.45
N LEU A 93 -13.12 -5.77 -1.29
CA LEU A 93 -11.99 -5.11 -1.95
C LEU A 93 -12.07 -5.18 -3.48
N LYS A 94 -12.50 -6.32 -4.04
CA LYS A 94 -12.72 -6.45 -5.49
C LYS A 94 -13.82 -5.49 -5.97
N LYS A 95 -14.95 -5.40 -5.25
CA LYS A 95 -16.04 -4.47 -5.59
C LYS A 95 -15.59 -3.02 -5.53
N ALA A 96 -14.96 -2.62 -4.43
CA ALA A 96 -14.40 -1.29 -4.26
C ALA A 96 -13.39 -0.95 -5.37
N TYR A 97 -12.54 -1.90 -5.75
CA TYR A 97 -11.61 -1.71 -6.85
C TYR A 97 -12.32 -1.50 -8.19
N LEU A 98 -13.38 -2.26 -8.50
CA LEU A 98 -14.18 -2.02 -9.72
C LEU A 98 -14.82 -0.62 -9.71
N ASP A 99 -15.32 -0.17 -8.57
CA ASP A 99 -15.91 1.17 -8.45
C ASP A 99 -14.85 2.27 -8.63
N ILE A 100 -13.66 2.11 -8.06
CA ILE A 100 -12.52 3.01 -8.28
C ILE A 100 -12.16 3.07 -9.78
N ILE A 101 -12.04 1.91 -10.43
CA ILE A 101 -11.69 1.85 -11.86
C ILE A 101 -12.77 2.48 -12.73
N SER A 102 -14.03 2.50 -12.31
CA SER A 102 -15.09 3.19 -13.04
C SER A 102 -14.90 4.70 -13.15
N GLY A 103 -14.25 5.32 -12.15
CA GLY A 103 -13.84 6.71 -12.21
C GLY A 103 -12.63 6.97 -13.13
N VAL A 104 -11.95 5.91 -13.58
CA VAL A 104 -10.77 5.99 -14.46
C VAL A 104 -11.14 5.65 -15.91
N ASP A 105 -11.71 4.47 -16.12
CA ASP A 105 -12.07 3.95 -17.43
C ASP A 105 -13.17 2.89 -17.33
N ASN A 106 -14.35 3.21 -17.84
CA ASN A 106 -15.51 2.31 -17.83
C ASN A 106 -15.31 1.06 -18.69
N ASN A 107 -14.56 1.12 -19.79
CA ASN A 107 -14.30 -0.07 -20.61
C ASN A 107 -13.40 -1.06 -19.85
N ILE A 108 -12.36 -0.56 -19.18
CA ILE A 108 -11.53 -1.40 -18.30
C ILE A 108 -12.39 -1.98 -17.17
N ARG A 109 -13.24 -1.16 -16.52
CA ARG A 109 -14.19 -1.64 -15.49
C ARG A 109 -15.02 -2.83 -16.00
N TRP A 110 -15.63 -2.70 -17.17
CA TRP A 110 -16.48 -3.75 -17.75
C TRP A 110 -15.70 -5.05 -17.97
N ASN A 111 -14.50 -4.98 -18.55
CA ASN A 111 -13.64 -6.15 -18.74
C ASN A 111 -13.28 -6.82 -17.41
N LEU A 112 -12.96 -6.04 -16.39
CA LEU A 112 -12.62 -6.57 -15.07
C LEU A 112 -13.82 -7.20 -14.35
N ALA A 113 -15.03 -6.63 -14.52
CA ALA A 113 -16.24 -7.13 -13.90
C ALA A 113 -16.55 -8.58 -14.34
N GLN A 114 -16.33 -8.90 -15.63
CA GLN A 114 -16.56 -10.24 -16.18
C GLN A 114 -15.69 -11.33 -15.52
N ILE A 115 -14.45 -10.99 -15.17
CA ILE A 115 -13.47 -11.94 -14.62
C ILE A 115 -13.32 -11.83 -13.08
N SER A 116 -14.10 -10.96 -12.44
CA SER A 116 -13.93 -10.57 -11.03
C SER A 116 -14.14 -11.72 -10.04
N LYS A 117 -15.04 -12.64 -10.36
CA LYS A 117 -15.33 -13.82 -9.52
C LYS A 117 -14.14 -14.78 -9.46
N GLU A 118 -13.49 -14.99 -10.60
CA GLU A 118 -12.43 -15.99 -10.78
C GLU A 118 -11.05 -15.45 -10.36
N LYS A 119 -10.81 -14.15 -10.53
CA LYS A 119 -9.50 -13.55 -10.23
C LYS A 119 -9.38 -13.02 -8.83
N THR A 120 -8.18 -13.09 -8.27
CA THR A 120 -7.80 -12.33 -7.07
C THR A 120 -7.74 -10.83 -7.37
N LEU A 121 -7.75 -9.98 -6.33
CA LEU A 121 -7.58 -8.54 -6.49
C LEU A 121 -6.28 -8.20 -7.25
N ASP A 122 -5.18 -8.90 -6.93
CA ASP A 122 -3.89 -8.74 -7.64
C ASP A 122 -4.01 -9.12 -9.12
N GLY A 123 -4.75 -10.19 -9.42
CA GLY A 123 -5.04 -10.60 -10.80
C GLY A 123 -5.83 -9.53 -11.56
N LEU A 124 -6.82 -8.89 -10.92
CA LEU A 124 -7.58 -7.79 -11.51
C LEU A 124 -6.71 -6.55 -11.75
N MET A 125 -5.84 -6.19 -10.80
CA MET A 125 -4.90 -5.07 -10.94
C MET A 125 -3.92 -5.28 -12.10
N LYS A 126 -3.36 -6.49 -12.22
CA LYS A 126 -2.50 -6.85 -13.35
C LYS A 126 -3.23 -6.75 -14.69
N THR A 127 -4.45 -7.27 -14.77
CA THR A 127 -5.27 -7.17 -15.98
C THR A 127 -5.59 -5.71 -16.32
N ALA A 128 -5.93 -4.87 -15.34
CA ALA A 128 -6.19 -3.45 -15.55
C ALA A 128 -4.97 -2.72 -16.13
N SER A 129 -3.78 -2.96 -15.57
CA SER A 129 -2.53 -2.38 -16.08
C SER A 129 -2.19 -2.84 -17.50
N ASN A 130 -2.54 -4.07 -17.87
CA ASN A 130 -2.34 -4.55 -19.24
C ASN A 130 -3.31 -3.90 -20.23
N LEU A 131 -4.60 -3.80 -19.88
CA LEU A 131 -5.61 -3.14 -20.72
C LEU A 131 -5.29 -1.66 -20.96
N ASP A 132 -4.85 -0.95 -19.91
CA ASP A 132 -4.43 0.46 -19.98
C ASP A 132 -3.25 0.66 -20.94
N LYS A 133 -2.26 -0.25 -20.91
CA LYS A 133 -1.12 -0.24 -21.84
C LYS A 133 -1.57 -0.51 -23.27
N ILE A 134 -2.40 -1.52 -23.51
CA ILE A 134 -2.91 -1.86 -24.85
C ILE A 134 -3.64 -0.65 -25.44
N LYS A 135 -4.52 -0.01 -24.67
CA LYS A 135 -5.24 1.20 -25.08
C LYS A 135 -4.27 2.34 -25.44
N SER A 136 -3.26 2.56 -24.61
CA SER A 136 -2.25 3.60 -24.85
C SER A 136 -1.39 3.32 -26.08
N SER A 137 -1.17 2.04 -26.42
CA SER A 137 -0.45 1.62 -27.63
C SER A 137 -1.30 1.66 -28.90
N SER A 138 -2.62 1.43 -28.81
CA SER A 138 -3.54 1.51 -29.96
C SER A 138 -3.94 2.94 -30.34
N ASN A 139 -3.74 3.91 -29.45
CA ASN A 139 -4.00 5.33 -29.70
C ASN A 139 -2.78 6.10 -30.23
N ARG A 140 -1.67 5.41 -30.56
CA ARG A 140 -0.51 5.95 -31.27
C ARG A 140 -0.56 5.54 -32.73
#